data_AF-A0A929XZF8-F1
#
_entry.id   AF-A0A929XZF8-F1
#
_cell.length_a   1.000
_cell.length_b   1.000
_cell.length_c   1.000
_cell.angle_alpha   90.00
_cell.angle_beta   90.00
_cell.angle_gamma   90.00
#
_symmetry.space_group_name_H-M   'P 1'
#
loop_
_entity.id
_entity.type
_entity.pdbx_description
1 polymer ?
#
loop_
_entity_poly.entity_id
_entity_poly.type
_entity_poly.pdbx_seq_one_letter_code
_entity_poly.pdbx_strand_id
1 'polypeptide(L)' 'MDYKAVRDRIEEMANNNHRDFVKAIICIEKGINDESVLDKLYNAYMDNDSLNLLHEEFDFMITSLRAI' A
#
# COMPACT_ATOMS: atom_id res chain seq x y z
N MET A 1 17.32 8.68 12.44
CA MET A 1 17.93 7.47 11.83
C MET A 1 18.66 7.91 10.58
N ASP A 2 19.82 7.32 10.30
CA ASP A 2 20.46 7.49 9.00
C ASP A 2 19.72 6.68 7.92
N TYR A 3 20.06 6.91 6.65
CA TYR A 3 19.42 6.24 5.52
C TYR A 3 19.44 4.70 5.64
N LYS A 4 20.56 4.10 6.10
CA LYS A 4 20.68 2.64 6.19
C LYS A 4 19.71 2.11 7.24
N ALA A 5 19.67 2.73 8.42
CA ALA A 5 18.76 2.36 9.48
C ALA A 5 17.28 2.50 9.06
N VAL A 6 16.94 3.51 8.25
CA VAL A 6 15.58 3.67 7.70
C VAL A 6 15.27 2.57 6.70
N ARG A 7 16.18 2.27 5.76
CA ARG A 7 16.01 1.23 4.75
C ARG A 7 15.85 -0.14 5.39
N ASP A 8 16.73 -0.50 6.33
CA ASP A 8 16.72 -1.82 6.97
C ASP A 8 15.39 -2.03 7.73
N ARG A 9 14.85 -0.98 8.36
CA ARG A 9 13.55 -1.03 9.02
C ARG A 9 12.38 -1.18 8.02
N ILE A 10 12.46 -0.51 6.88
CA ILE A 10 11.46 -0.66 5.80
C ILE A 10 11.52 -2.07 5.21
N GLU A 11 12.71 -2.62 4.97
CA GLU A 11 12.87 -4.01 4.50
C GLU A 11 12.28 -5.02 5.50
N GLU A 12 12.52 -4.83 6.80
CA GLU A 12 11.93 -5.66 7.84
C GLU A 12 10.39 -5.62 7.79
N MET A 13 9.80 -4.44 7.65
CA MET A 13 8.35 -4.27 7.53
C MET A 13 7.81 -4.88 6.23
N ALA A 14 8.49 -4.66 5.10
CA ALA A 14 8.07 -5.19 3.81
C ALA A 14 8.13 -6.72 3.74
N ASN A 15 9.07 -7.36 4.46
CA ASN A 15 9.24 -8.82 4.47
C ASN A 15 8.38 -9.51 5.53
N ASN A 16 8.33 -8.97 6.76
CA ASN A 16 7.67 -9.63 7.89
C ASN A 16 6.21 -9.19 8.08
N ASN A 17 5.85 -8.01 7.58
CA ASN A 17 4.50 -7.49 7.65
C ASN A 17 4.13 -6.73 6.37
N HIS A 18 4.26 -7.43 5.23
CA HIS A 18 4.02 -6.85 3.91
C HIS A 18 2.66 -6.16 3.81
N ARG A 19 1.61 -6.81 4.33
CA ARG A 19 0.24 -6.30 4.29
C ARG A 19 0.11 -4.94 4.96
N ASP A 20 0.52 -4.81 6.21
CA ASP A 20 0.39 -3.53 6.91
C ASP A 20 1.38 -2.49 6.40
N PHE A 21 2.55 -2.90 5.90
CA PHE A 21 3.48 -2.02 5.21
C PHE A 21 2.83 -1.35 4.00
N VAL A 22 2.21 -2.14 3.12
CA VAL A 22 1.52 -1.62 1.93
C VAL A 22 0.31 -0.76 2.33
N LYS A 23 -0.51 -1.22 3.28
CA LYS A 23 -1.65 -0.43 3.79
C LYS A 23 -1.20 0.93 4.34
N ALA A 24 -0.10 0.98 5.09
CA ALA A 24 0.43 2.22 5.65
C ALA A 24 0.89 3.20 4.56
N ILE A 25 1.57 2.71 3.52
CA ILE A 25 1.97 3.55 2.38
C ILE A 25 0.74 4.15 1.68
N ILE A 26 -0.27 3.33 1.37
CA ILE A 26 -1.51 3.79 0.73
C ILE A 26 -2.23 4.82 1.62
N CYS A 27 -2.30 4.57 2.92
CA CYS A 27 -2.89 5.49 3.90
C CYS A 27 -2.22 6.87 3.86
N ILE A 28 -0.88 6.91 3.89
CA ILE A 28 -0.11 8.15 3.88
C ILE A 28 -0.26 8.89 2.55
N GLU A 29 -0.07 8.21 1.42
CA GLU A 29 -0.08 8.83 0.09
C GLU A 29 -1.46 9.32 -0.35
N LYS A 30 -2.52 8.58 0.01
CA LYS A 30 -3.90 8.86 -0.46
C LYS A 30 -4.80 9.46 0.62
N GLY A 31 -4.32 9.55 1.86
CA GLY A 31 -5.09 10.08 3.00
C GLY A 31 -6.27 9.20 3.41
N ILE A 32 -6.20 7.88 3.17
CA ILE A 32 -7.26 6.91 3.49
C ILE A 32 -6.96 6.27 4.84
N ASN A 33 -7.78 6.56 5.85
CA ASN A 33 -7.62 5.99 7.19
C ASN A 33 -8.57 4.81 7.48
N ASP A 34 -9.51 4.51 6.56
CA ASP A 34 -10.46 3.41 6.73
C ASP A 34 -9.77 2.07 6.45
N GLU A 35 -9.59 1.28 7.50
CA GLU A 35 -8.88 0.01 7.41
C GLU A 35 -9.57 -1.00 6.48
N SER A 36 -10.90 -0.99 6.39
CA SER A 36 -11.64 -1.89 5.50
C SER A 36 -11.42 -1.54 4.02
N VAL A 37 -11.22 -0.25 3.72
CA VAL A 37 -10.87 0.23 2.38
C VAL A 37 -9.43 -0.14 2.05
N LEU A 38 -8.50 0.04 3.00
CA LEU A 38 -7.10 -0.35 2.84
C LEU A 38 -6.93 -1.86 2.62
N ASP A 39 -7.72 -2.68 3.31
CA ASP A 39 -7.74 -4.13 3.13
C ASP A 39 -8.19 -4.54 1.72
N LYS A 40 -9.22 -3.89 1.17
CA LYS A 40 -9.68 -4.12 -0.21
C LYS A 40 -8.63 -3.69 -1.24
N LEU A 41 -8.00 -2.54 -1.03
CA LEU A 41 -6.93 -2.03 -1.90
C LEU A 41 -5.71 -2.95 -1.89
N TYR A 42 -5.33 -3.49 -0.73
CA TYR A 42 -4.26 -4.48 -0.62
C TYR A 42 -4.58 -5.77 -1.38
N ASN A 43 -5.80 -6.30 -1.22
CA ASN A 43 -6.20 -7.50 -1.95
C ASN A 43 -6.19 -7.27 -3.47
N ALA A 44 -6.72 -6.14 -3.93
CA ALA A 44 -6.67 -5.76 -5.35
C ALA A 44 -5.25 -5.59 -5.88
N TYR A 45 -4.33 -5.07 -5.05
CA TYR A 45 -2.90 -4.99 -5.36
C TYR A 45 -2.27 -6.38 -5.50
N MET A 46 -2.52 -7.30 -4.57
CA MET A 46 -1.97 -8.66 -4.59
C MET A 46 -2.52 -9.53 -5.72
N ASP A 47 -3.77 -9.30 -6.14
CA ASP A 47 -4.40 -10.04 -7.23
C ASP A 47 -3.89 -9.61 -8.62
N ASN A 48 -3.11 -8.52 -8.72
CA ASN A 48 -2.59 -8.00 -9.97
C ASN A 48 -1.05 -8.10 -10.02
N ASP A 49 -0.56 -9.17 -10.65
CA ASP A 49 0.87 -9.47 -10.84
C ASP A 49 1.68 -8.36 -11.54
N SER A 50 1.03 -7.37 -12.17
CA SER A 50 1.69 -6.28 -12.89
C SER A 50 1.88 -5.00 -12.06
N LEU A 51 1.32 -4.93 -10.85
CA LEU A 51 1.40 -3.74 -10.01
C LEU A 51 2.70 -3.70 -9.19
N ASN A 52 3.48 -2.65 -9.42
CA ASN A 52 4.53 -2.25 -8.48
C ASN A 52 3.97 -1.24 -7.47
N LEU A 53 4.52 -1.25 -6.25
CA LEU A 53 4.04 -0.42 -5.14
C LEU A 53 4.04 1.10 -5.41
N LEU A 54 4.87 1.57 -6.34
CA LEU A 54 5.01 2.98 -6.69
C LEU A 54 4.10 3.43 -7.86
N HIS A 55 3.19 2.58 -8.33
CA HIS A 55 2.48 2.86 -9.58
C HIS A 55 1.30 3.82 -9.41
N GLU A 56 1.08 4.68 -10.42
CA GLU A 56 -0.03 5.66 -10.49
C GLU A 56 -1.42 5.00 -10.55
N GLU A 57 -1.50 3.67 -10.67
CA GLU A 57 -2.75 2.92 -10.81
C GLU A 57 -3.59 2.85 -9.52
N PHE A 58 -3.04 3.23 -8.36
CA PHE A 58 -3.84 3.38 -7.14
C PHE A 58 -4.99 4.39 -7.31
N ASP A 59 -4.82 5.43 -8.14
CA ASP A 59 -5.89 6.39 -8.40
C ASP A 59 -7.06 5.78 -9.19
N PHE A 60 -6.75 4.82 -10.08
CA PHE A 60 -7.77 4.09 -10.81
C PHE A 60 -8.58 3.17 -9.87
N MET A 61 -7.91 2.41 -9.00
CA MET A 61 -8.59 1.53 -8.04
C MET A 61 -9.47 2.31 -7.05
N ILE A 62 -9.01 3.46 -6.55
CA ILE A 62 -9.78 4.33 -5.65
C ILE A 62 -11.04 4.84 -6.36
N THR A 63 -10.91 5.24 -7.63
CA THR A 63 -12.05 5.70 -8.42
C THR A 63 -13.08 4.59 -8.62
N SER A 64 -12.65 3.36 -8.92
CA SER A 64 -13.54 2.21 -9.04
C SER A 64 -14.26 1.86 -7.73
N LEU A 65 -13.58 1.94 -6.58
CA LEU A 65 -14.19 1.68 -5.27
C LEU A 65 -15.21 2.74 -4.84
N ARG A 66 -15.05 4.00 -5.29
CA ARG A 66 -16.00 5.10 -5.02
C ARG A 66 -17.21 5.10 -5.95
N ALA A 67 -17.16 4.35 -7.04
CA ALA A 67 -18.24 4.28 -8.03
C ALA A 67 -19.36 3.28 -7.66
N ILE A 68 -19.22 2.59 -6.52
CA ILE A 68 -20.20 1.68 -5.92
C ILE A 68 -20.77 2.36 -4.67
#